data_AF-A0A142X6U9-F1
#
_entry.id   AF-A0A142X6U9-F1
#
_cell.length_a   1.000
_cell.length_b   1.000
_cell.length_c   1.000
_cell.angle_alpha   90.00
_cell.angle_beta   90.00
_cell.angle_gamma   90.00
#
_symmetry.space_group_name_H-M   'P 1'
#
loop_
_entity.id
_entity.type
_entity.pdbx_description
1 polymer ?
#
loop_
_entity_poly.entity_id
_entity_poly.type
_entity_poly.pdbx_seq_one_letter_code
_entity_poly.pdbx_strand_id
1 'polypeptide(L)'
;MADGRDQSGGFSYRTALPWTNVFRSFQIALDPRKLFVAAFGILVMSFSWWLLSNVFYYKAPLQNDREYEASTIKRNYEGKKKANDANYTDEDFARIGAEKYKRDYEQWQVLDALAGPGGRLRTLPWYEYRGPNPFLFFTDALGGSAADREKVVSGFFSGSVPVLVEPLVKLLLPVAKLLSPGVSPQTRLYLFLILLSNVAVWAFCGGVITRLAAVQLANKGPITLKQAVQFVAKRYLSYLGAPLVPLGIIGLVVVGLILYGLLALIPFVGDIVLLGVGLPLVIVGGAIMTVFLVGLVGYPMMYTTLSVEGDQSDTFDALSRSVNYVYQAPWHYLWNWFVAIIYGAAVTLFVLFFASVAVYVGKWAVGLTANGLWQDRKPEYLFVYAPESFGWRELLTKDSPYAVQGEWAGLDRDGKETTDPTKVIRQIYRYKPVNQELYTESKNEFWMYNTAGAGLVCFWLTLAFLMMLGFSYSFFWSSATMIYFLMRKKVDEAELDEVFEDDEPEAPLAPPKLAPTPTPAPADATVPLGSSLLNKPAVSPPVVVPPVVVSPPPVVVQSPPPPRRRSHSTRRPRAARPGTGR
;
A
#
# COMPACT_ATOMS: atom_id res chain seq x y z
N MET A 1 -42.37 -28.24 11.40
CA MET A 1 -42.58 -26.89 11.97
C MET A 1 -41.53 -25.97 11.36
N ALA A 2 -42.01 -24.98 10.60
CA ALA A 2 -41.37 -23.79 10.04
C ALA A 2 -39.87 -23.83 9.63
N ASP A 3 -39.60 -24.00 8.33
CA ASP A 3 -38.64 -23.12 7.64
C ASP A 3 -39.24 -22.74 6.27
N GLY A 4 -40.28 -21.92 6.34
CA GLY A 4 -40.77 -21.15 5.20
C GLY A 4 -39.91 -19.90 5.09
N ARG A 5 -38.70 -20.03 4.55
CA ARG A 5 -37.99 -18.89 3.97
C ARG A 5 -38.40 -18.82 2.52
N ASP A 6 -39.28 -17.86 2.24
CA ASP A 6 -39.62 -17.41 0.90
C ASP A 6 -38.34 -17.11 0.10
N GLN A 7 -37.87 -18.10 -0.64
CA GLN A 7 -37.03 -17.88 -1.81
C GLN A 7 -37.94 -17.25 -2.87
N SER A 8 -38.14 -15.94 -2.75
CA SER A 8 -38.60 -15.15 -3.89
C SER A 8 -37.65 -15.45 -5.05
N GLY A 9 -38.16 -16.13 -6.08
CA GLY A 9 -37.44 -16.57 -7.28
C GLY A 9 -37.02 -15.41 -8.18
N GLY A 10 -36.44 -14.37 -7.62
CA GLY A 10 -35.76 -13.32 -8.35
C GLY A 10 -34.43 -13.85 -8.89
N PHE A 11 -34.13 -13.54 -10.15
CA PHE A 11 -32.81 -13.81 -10.73
C PHE A 11 -31.73 -13.13 -9.91
N SER A 12 -31.06 -13.89 -9.04
CA SER A 12 -29.90 -13.41 -8.32
C SER A 12 -28.72 -13.42 -9.30
N TYR A 13 -28.37 -12.23 -9.81
CA TYR A 13 -27.16 -12.03 -10.63
C TYR A 13 -25.91 -12.64 -9.99
N ARG A 14 -25.87 -12.76 -8.65
CA ARG A 14 -24.75 -13.35 -7.90
C ARG A 14 -24.72 -14.87 -7.96
N THR A 15 -25.88 -15.52 -8.06
CA THR A 15 -25.97 -16.97 -8.27
C THR A 15 -25.66 -17.30 -9.73
N ALA A 16 -26.13 -16.47 -10.67
CA ALA A 16 -25.90 -16.65 -12.09
C ALA A 16 -24.47 -16.29 -12.55
N LEU A 17 -23.87 -15.26 -11.96
CA LEU A 17 -22.52 -14.78 -12.25
C LEU A 17 -21.70 -14.67 -10.96
N PRO A 18 -21.14 -15.79 -10.44
CA PRO A 18 -20.45 -15.83 -9.15
C PRO A 18 -19.32 -14.80 -9.00
N TRP A 19 -18.65 -14.43 -10.09
CA TRP A 19 -17.58 -13.43 -10.10
C TRP A 19 -18.04 -12.03 -9.64
N THR A 20 -19.34 -11.70 -9.74
CA THR A 20 -19.88 -10.42 -9.27
C THR A 20 -19.77 -10.24 -7.75
N ASN A 21 -19.55 -11.32 -7.00
CA ASN A 21 -19.31 -11.25 -5.56
C ASN A 21 -18.04 -10.47 -5.21
N VAL A 22 -17.05 -10.37 -6.12
CA VAL A 22 -15.85 -9.53 -5.96
C VAL A 22 -16.19 -8.08 -5.64
N PHE A 23 -17.34 -7.56 -6.09
CA PHE A 23 -17.75 -6.18 -5.78
C PHE A 23 -18.03 -5.95 -4.29
N ARG A 24 -18.36 -7.00 -3.52
CA ARG A 24 -18.51 -6.89 -2.05
C ARG A 24 -17.19 -6.55 -1.36
N SER A 25 -16.05 -6.90 -1.95
CA SER A 25 -14.73 -6.65 -1.37
C SER A 25 -14.47 -5.16 -1.15
N PHE A 26 -15.09 -4.26 -1.93
CA PHE A 26 -14.96 -2.80 -1.72
C PHE A 26 -15.48 -2.35 -0.35
N GLN A 27 -16.73 -2.70 -0.03
CA GLN A 27 -17.35 -2.32 1.25
C GLN A 27 -16.61 -2.95 2.43
N ILE A 28 -16.14 -4.18 2.24
CA ILE A 28 -15.41 -4.92 3.28
C ILE A 28 -14.02 -4.32 3.51
N ALA A 29 -13.36 -3.87 2.44
CA ALA A 29 -12.05 -3.24 2.51
C ALA A 29 -12.05 -1.89 3.23
N LEU A 30 -13.17 -1.16 3.19
CA LEU A 30 -13.35 0.14 3.87
C LEU A 30 -13.50 0.04 5.40
N ASP A 31 -13.57 -1.17 5.95
CA ASP A 31 -13.59 -1.38 7.40
C ASP A 31 -12.36 -0.73 8.07
N PRO A 32 -12.54 0.25 8.97
CA PRO A 32 -11.43 0.98 9.59
C PRO A 32 -10.40 0.08 10.27
N ARG A 33 -10.83 -1.09 10.78
CA ARG A 33 -9.94 -2.06 11.43
C ARG A 33 -8.96 -2.67 10.43
N LYS A 34 -9.44 -3.03 9.24
CA LYS A 34 -8.58 -3.58 8.17
C LYS A 34 -7.66 -2.51 7.61
N LEU A 35 -8.16 -1.28 7.44
CA LEU A 35 -7.35 -0.14 7.00
C LEU A 35 -6.20 0.16 7.97
N PHE A 36 -6.48 0.17 9.28
CA PHE A 36 -5.47 0.38 10.31
C PHE A 36 -4.41 -0.72 10.32
N VAL A 37 -4.82 -1.99 10.25
CA VAL A 37 -3.89 -3.13 10.19
C VAL A 37 -3.04 -3.09 8.91
N ALA A 38 -3.63 -2.74 7.77
CA ALA A 38 -2.90 -2.58 6.51
C ALA A 38 -1.89 -1.43 6.58
N ALA A 39 -2.30 -0.27 7.08
CA ALA A 39 -1.44 0.90 7.30
C ALA A 39 -0.26 0.56 8.22
N PHE A 40 -0.53 -0.14 9.34
CA PHE A 40 0.50 -0.62 10.25
C PHE A 40 1.48 -1.59 9.55
N GLY A 41 0.97 -2.57 8.81
CA GLY A 41 1.80 -3.51 8.05
C GLY A 41 2.70 -2.81 7.02
N ILE A 42 2.18 -1.84 6.28
CA ILE A 42 2.95 -1.02 5.33
C ILE A 42 4.07 -0.26 6.06
N LEU A 43 3.77 0.35 7.20
CA LEU A 43 4.74 1.11 7.99
C LEU A 43 5.87 0.21 8.50
N VAL A 44 5.54 -0.92 9.13
CA VAL A 44 6.53 -1.86 9.66
C VAL A 44 7.41 -2.43 8.54
N MET A 45 6.81 -2.89 7.45
CA MET A 45 7.53 -3.38 6.28
C MET A 45 8.49 -2.32 5.72
N SER A 46 8.01 -1.10 5.50
CA SER A 46 8.81 -0.01 4.93
C SER A 46 9.97 0.39 5.83
N PHE A 47 9.74 0.41 7.14
CA PHE A 47 10.79 0.68 8.13
C PHE A 47 11.84 -0.44 8.16
N SER A 48 11.42 -1.71 8.18
CA SER A 48 12.33 -2.86 8.14
C SER A 48 13.20 -2.86 6.88
N TRP A 49 12.61 -2.56 5.72
CA TRP A 49 13.34 -2.52 4.47
C TRP A 49 14.31 -1.34 4.39
N TRP A 50 13.89 -0.16 4.85
CA TRP A 50 14.78 0.99 4.99
C TRP A 50 15.97 0.66 5.90
N LEU A 51 15.74 0.01 7.04
CA LEU A 51 16.80 -0.39 7.96
C LEU A 51 17.79 -1.37 7.28
N LEU A 52 17.28 -2.43 6.64
CA LEU A 52 18.10 -3.40 5.93
C LEU A 52 18.89 -2.75 4.79
N SER A 53 18.28 -1.83 4.05
CA SER A 53 18.96 -1.07 3.00
C SER A 53 20.13 -0.26 3.55
N ASN A 54 19.99 0.40 4.71
CA ASN A 54 21.10 1.12 5.33
C ASN A 54 22.22 0.20 5.82
N VAL A 55 21.89 -1.01 6.27
CA VAL A 55 22.88 -1.99 6.73
C VAL A 55 23.69 -2.58 5.57
N PHE A 56 23.04 -2.88 4.44
CA PHE A 56 23.66 -3.59 3.33
C PHE A 56 24.22 -2.70 2.22
N TYR A 57 23.74 -1.47 2.08
CA TYR A 57 24.18 -0.58 1.01
C TYR A 57 25.61 -0.08 1.25
N TYR A 58 26.45 -0.22 0.22
CA TYR A 58 27.84 0.24 0.21
C TYR A 58 28.12 1.14 -1.00
N LYS A 59 29.21 1.91 -0.92
CA LYS A 59 29.61 2.86 -1.98
C LYS A 59 30.05 2.12 -3.24
N ALA A 60 29.86 2.77 -4.39
CA ALA A 60 30.21 2.20 -5.68
C ALA A 60 31.73 1.89 -5.78
N PRO A 61 32.14 0.71 -6.29
CA PRO A 61 33.55 0.36 -6.49
C PRO A 61 34.20 1.26 -7.56
N LEU A 62 35.37 1.84 -7.31
CA LEU A 62 36.11 2.74 -8.23
C LEU A 62 37.13 1.97 -9.06
N GLN A 63 37.29 2.35 -10.33
CA GLN A 63 38.27 1.70 -11.22
C GLN A 63 39.72 1.82 -10.70
N ASN A 64 40.01 2.89 -9.96
CA ASN A 64 41.32 3.13 -9.36
C ASN A 64 41.45 2.53 -7.95
N ASP A 65 40.49 1.72 -7.49
CA ASP A 65 40.64 1.02 -6.21
C ASP A 65 41.77 -0.01 -6.32
N ARG A 66 42.54 -0.15 -5.23
CA ARG A 66 43.71 -1.04 -5.14
C ARG A 66 43.40 -2.48 -5.55
N GLU A 67 42.16 -2.93 -5.37
CA GLU A 67 41.72 -4.28 -5.70
C GLU A 67 41.61 -4.58 -7.20
N TYR A 68 41.63 -3.54 -8.04
CA TYR A 68 41.57 -3.64 -9.51
C TYR A 68 42.90 -3.28 -10.17
N GLU A 69 43.86 -2.75 -9.41
CA GLU A 69 45.21 -2.46 -9.92
C GLU A 69 45.91 -3.74 -10.39
N ALA A 70 46.60 -3.65 -11.53
CA ALA A 70 47.36 -4.75 -12.11
C ALA A 70 48.41 -5.32 -11.13
N SER A 71 48.99 -4.49 -10.26
CA SER A 71 49.95 -4.87 -9.22
C SER A 71 49.35 -5.85 -8.20
N THR A 72 48.11 -5.59 -7.75
CA THR A 72 47.37 -6.44 -6.81
C THR A 72 46.91 -7.72 -7.49
N ILE A 73 46.44 -7.65 -8.73
CA ILE A 73 46.07 -8.84 -9.50
C ILE A 73 47.30 -9.74 -9.71
N LYS A 74 48.44 -9.17 -10.08
CA LYS A 74 49.71 -9.90 -10.22
C LYS A 74 50.04 -10.70 -8.97
N ARG A 75 49.94 -10.08 -7.79
CA ARG A 75 50.14 -10.74 -6.48
C ARG A 75 49.20 -11.93 -6.27
N ASN A 76 47.92 -11.80 -6.63
CA ASN A 76 46.91 -12.87 -6.47
C ASN A 76 47.08 -14.03 -7.47
N TYR A 77 47.86 -13.82 -8.53
CA TYR A 77 48.15 -14.78 -9.59
C TYR A 77 49.60 -15.25 -9.59
N GLU A 78 50.39 -14.91 -8.56
CA GLU A 78 51.75 -15.42 -8.39
C GLU A 78 51.74 -16.96 -8.39
N GLY A 79 52.61 -17.55 -9.22
CA GLY A 79 52.71 -19.01 -9.39
C GLY A 79 51.62 -19.66 -10.24
N LYS A 80 50.63 -18.92 -10.77
CA LYS A 80 49.60 -19.46 -11.67
C LYS A 80 49.99 -19.28 -13.13
N LYS A 81 49.72 -20.31 -13.94
CA LYS A 81 49.87 -20.27 -15.40
C LYS A 81 48.50 -20.19 -16.08
N LYS A 82 48.49 -19.77 -17.34
CA LYS A 82 47.30 -19.84 -18.21
C LYS A 82 47.00 -21.31 -18.55
N ALA A 83 45.79 -21.56 -19.07
CA ALA A 83 45.36 -22.89 -19.51
C ALA A 83 46.24 -23.50 -20.63
N ASN A 84 46.98 -22.67 -21.36
CA ASN A 84 47.94 -23.08 -22.39
C ASN A 84 49.40 -23.10 -21.89
N ASP A 85 49.61 -23.20 -20.57
CA ASP A 85 50.92 -23.17 -19.89
C ASP A 85 51.78 -21.90 -20.06
N ALA A 86 51.25 -20.85 -20.69
CA ALA A 86 51.92 -19.57 -20.80
C ALA A 86 51.84 -18.76 -19.49
N ASN A 87 52.85 -17.91 -19.26
CA ASN A 87 52.84 -16.96 -18.15
C ASN A 87 51.84 -15.81 -18.43
N TYR A 88 51.26 -15.25 -17.36
CA TYR A 88 50.48 -14.02 -17.46
C TYR A 88 51.40 -12.83 -17.75
N THR A 89 51.01 -11.97 -18.69
CA THR A 89 51.68 -10.70 -19.00
C THR A 89 51.10 -9.57 -18.14
N ASP A 90 51.79 -8.44 -18.08
CA ASP A 90 51.25 -7.26 -17.37
C ASP A 90 49.95 -6.74 -18.02
N GLU A 91 49.78 -6.91 -19.34
CA GLU A 91 48.53 -6.63 -20.04
C GLU A 91 47.39 -7.56 -19.60
N ASP A 92 47.67 -8.84 -19.34
CA ASP A 92 46.65 -9.76 -18.81
C ASP A 92 46.18 -9.34 -17.43
N PHE A 93 47.09 -8.89 -16.56
CA PHE A 93 46.71 -8.43 -15.23
C PHE A 93 45.85 -7.17 -15.27
N ALA A 94 46.17 -6.23 -16.17
CA ALA A 94 45.34 -5.04 -16.40
C ALA A 94 43.94 -5.43 -16.93
N ARG A 95 43.87 -6.39 -17.87
CA ARG A 95 42.61 -6.91 -18.40
C ARG A 95 41.78 -7.60 -17.33
N ILE A 96 42.38 -8.50 -16.52
CA ILE A 96 41.70 -9.20 -15.43
C ILE A 96 41.18 -8.20 -14.39
N GLY A 97 41.97 -7.18 -14.06
CA GLY A 97 41.55 -6.09 -13.17
C GLY A 97 40.33 -5.34 -13.71
N ALA A 98 40.35 -4.96 -14.99
CA ALA A 98 39.24 -4.29 -15.66
C ALA A 98 37.98 -5.17 -15.74
N GLU A 99 38.12 -6.46 -16.04
CA GLU A 99 37.02 -7.43 -16.05
C GLU A 99 36.42 -7.63 -14.66
N LYS A 100 37.26 -7.73 -13.62
CA LYS A 100 36.82 -7.80 -12.22
C LYS A 100 36.03 -6.55 -11.83
N TYR A 101 36.57 -5.36 -12.14
CA TYR A 101 35.88 -4.09 -11.90
C TYR A 101 34.51 -4.04 -12.58
N LYS A 102 34.45 -4.38 -13.87
CA LYS A 102 33.20 -4.38 -14.64
C LYS A 102 32.14 -5.28 -13.98
N ARG A 103 32.51 -6.51 -13.61
CA ARG A 103 31.62 -7.46 -12.93
C ARG A 103 31.15 -6.95 -11.57
N ASP A 104 32.06 -6.44 -10.74
CA ASP A 104 31.72 -5.96 -9.40
C ASP A 104 30.82 -4.71 -9.47
N TYR A 105 31.06 -3.85 -10.46
CA TYR A 105 30.26 -2.68 -10.75
C TYR A 105 28.84 -3.04 -11.23
N GLU A 106 28.71 -3.99 -12.16
CA GLU A 106 27.39 -4.50 -12.61
C GLU A 106 26.60 -5.11 -11.45
N GLN A 107 27.26 -5.88 -10.57
CA GLN A 107 26.64 -6.42 -9.36
C GLN A 107 26.20 -5.31 -8.38
N TRP A 108 27.03 -4.29 -8.21
CA TRP A 108 26.71 -3.14 -7.38
C TRP A 108 25.54 -2.33 -7.95
N GLN A 109 25.43 -2.15 -9.27
CA GLN A 109 24.30 -1.45 -9.89
C GLN A 109 22.95 -2.10 -9.56
N VAL A 110 22.90 -3.44 -9.47
CA VAL A 110 21.69 -4.14 -9.02
C VAL A 110 21.37 -3.79 -7.57
N LEU A 111 22.37 -3.78 -6.68
CA LEU A 111 22.18 -3.37 -5.29
C LEU A 111 21.76 -1.90 -5.19
N ASP A 112 22.37 -0.99 -5.95
CA ASP A 112 22.03 0.42 -5.93
C ASP A 112 20.59 0.67 -6.37
N ALA A 113 20.14 0.02 -7.46
CA ALA A 113 18.76 0.10 -7.93
C ALA A 113 17.72 -0.36 -6.88
N LEU A 114 18.11 -1.26 -5.98
CA LEU A 114 17.23 -1.81 -4.94
C LEU A 114 17.35 -1.08 -3.59
N ALA A 115 18.56 -0.90 -3.09
CA ALA A 115 18.88 -0.43 -1.74
C ALA A 115 19.61 0.93 -1.70
N GLY A 116 19.96 1.51 -2.85
CA GLY A 116 20.58 2.84 -2.91
C GLY A 116 19.60 3.98 -2.66
N PRO A 117 20.06 5.24 -2.63
CA PRO A 117 19.19 6.41 -2.49
C PRO A 117 18.13 6.49 -3.61
N GLY A 118 16.84 6.40 -3.26
CA GLY A 118 15.76 6.29 -4.24
C GLY A 118 15.60 4.88 -4.85
N GLY A 119 16.30 3.88 -4.31
CA GLY A 119 16.17 2.48 -4.69
C GLY A 119 14.81 1.90 -4.33
N ARG A 120 14.34 0.95 -5.15
CA ARG A 120 12.96 0.44 -5.11
C ARG A 120 12.55 -0.21 -3.79
N LEU A 121 13.48 -0.77 -3.04
CA LEU A 121 13.25 -1.41 -1.73
C LEU A 121 13.65 -0.50 -0.55
N ARG A 122 14.22 0.69 -0.80
CA ARG A 122 14.58 1.66 0.25
C ARG A 122 13.55 2.77 0.38
N THR A 123 12.96 3.19 -0.74
CA THR A 123 12.06 4.34 -0.78
C THR A 123 10.82 4.10 0.05
N LEU A 124 10.55 5.04 0.97
CA LEU A 124 9.37 5.00 1.82
C LEU A 124 8.11 5.27 0.97
N PRO A 125 6.95 4.70 1.33
CA PRO A 125 5.77 4.70 0.47
C PRO A 125 5.24 6.10 0.15
N TRP A 126 5.41 7.08 1.04
CA TRP A 126 5.02 8.48 0.83
C TRP A 126 5.99 9.28 -0.06
N TYR A 127 7.14 8.72 -0.41
CA TYR A 127 8.10 9.27 -1.38
C TYR A 127 8.16 8.45 -2.68
N GLU A 128 7.40 7.35 -2.77
CA GLU A 128 7.41 6.48 -3.94
C GLU A 128 6.54 7.08 -5.05
N TYR A 129 7.09 7.17 -6.26
CA TYR A 129 6.31 7.64 -7.41
C TYR A 129 5.24 6.61 -7.80
N ARG A 130 3.97 7.04 -7.77
CA ARG A 130 2.77 6.21 -8.06
C ARG A 130 1.93 6.76 -9.21
N GLY A 131 2.51 7.67 -9.98
CA GLY A 131 1.80 8.45 -10.99
C GLY A 131 1.36 9.82 -10.47
N PRO A 132 0.74 10.62 -11.37
CA PRO A 132 0.28 11.97 -11.05
C PRO A 132 -0.91 11.94 -10.07
N ASN A 133 -1.20 13.08 -9.44
CA ASN A 133 -2.36 13.20 -8.57
C ASN A 133 -3.66 13.06 -9.37
N PRO A 134 -4.59 12.15 -8.99
CA PRO A 134 -5.85 11.98 -9.71
C PRO A 134 -6.68 13.26 -9.82
N PHE A 135 -6.69 14.12 -8.80
CA PHE A 135 -7.45 15.36 -8.86
C PHE A 135 -6.88 16.35 -9.87
N LEU A 136 -5.57 16.62 -9.84
CA LEU A 136 -4.91 17.47 -10.86
C LEU A 136 -5.17 16.93 -12.27
N PHE A 137 -5.03 15.63 -12.40
CA PHE A 137 -5.18 14.90 -13.64
C PHE A 137 -6.60 14.98 -14.23
N PHE A 138 -7.65 14.91 -13.39
CA PHE A 138 -9.03 15.12 -13.84
C PHE A 138 -9.34 16.60 -14.12
N THR A 139 -8.81 17.55 -13.35
CA THR A 139 -9.02 18.98 -13.62
C THR A 139 -8.38 19.40 -14.94
N ASP A 140 -7.19 18.88 -15.23
CA ASP A 140 -6.50 19.12 -16.50
C ASP A 140 -7.25 18.45 -17.67
N ALA A 141 -7.83 17.26 -17.46
CA ALA A 141 -8.65 16.57 -18.46
C ALA A 141 -9.95 17.31 -18.83
N LEU A 142 -10.61 17.92 -17.83
CA LEU A 142 -11.85 18.66 -18.01
C LEU A 142 -11.62 19.95 -18.82
N GLY A 143 -10.46 20.58 -18.68
CA GLY A 143 -10.04 21.76 -19.45
C GLY A 143 -9.23 21.46 -20.72
N GLY A 144 -8.79 20.22 -20.91
CA GLY A 144 -7.78 19.83 -21.90
C GLY A 144 -8.29 19.25 -23.22
N SER A 145 -7.35 18.94 -24.10
CA SER A 145 -7.55 18.36 -25.43
C SER A 145 -7.87 16.85 -25.39
N ALA A 146 -8.24 16.26 -26.54
CA ALA A 146 -8.43 14.81 -26.64
C ALA A 146 -7.17 14.00 -26.28
N ALA A 147 -5.98 14.55 -26.57
CA ALA A 147 -4.71 13.92 -26.20
C ALA A 147 -4.48 13.94 -24.67
N ASP A 148 -4.96 14.97 -23.98
CA ASP A 148 -4.90 15.04 -22.52
C ASP A 148 -5.83 14.00 -21.89
N ARG A 149 -7.00 13.74 -22.50
CA ARG A 149 -7.93 12.68 -22.08
C ARG A 149 -7.37 11.26 -22.29
N GLU A 150 -6.59 11.02 -23.35
CA GLU A 150 -5.92 9.72 -23.56
C GLU A 150 -4.77 9.50 -22.56
N LYS A 151 -3.98 10.55 -22.31
CA LYS A 151 -2.99 10.55 -21.20
C LYS A 151 -3.67 10.29 -19.86
N VAL A 152 -4.92 10.72 -19.70
CA VAL A 152 -5.72 10.47 -18.50
C VAL A 152 -6.01 8.97 -18.30
N VAL A 153 -6.52 8.30 -19.33
CA VAL A 153 -6.82 6.87 -19.21
C VAL A 153 -5.54 6.05 -18.97
N SER A 154 -4.49 6.32 -19.75
CA SER A 154 -3.22 5.58 -19.66
C SER A 154 -2.44 5.83 -18.36
N GLY A 155 -2.37 7.08 -17.88
CA GLY A 155 -1.74 7.42 -16.61
C GLY A 155 -2.49 6.85 -15.40
N PHE A 156 -3.82 6.74 -15.49
CA PHE A 156 -4.64 6.10 -14.46
C PHE A 156 -4.29 4.61 -14.29
N PHE A 157 -4.31 3.85 -15.39
CA PHE A 157 -4.02 2.41 -15.34
C PHE A 157 -2.58 2.14 -14.90
N SER A 158 -1.63 2.94 -15.38
CA SER A 158 -0.21 2.80 -15.00
C SER A 158 0.09 3.19 -13.55
N GLY A 159 -0.74 4.02 -12.90
CA GLY A 159 -0.59 4.36 -11.48
C GLY A 159 -1.37 3.43 -10.54
N SER A 160 -2.65 3.17 -10.81
CA SER A 160 -3.55 2.51 -9.85
C SER A 160 -3.45 1.00 -9.84
N VAL A 161 -3.23 0.37 -11.00
CA VAL A 161 -3.11 -1.10 -11.08
C VAL A 161 -1.89 -1.59 -10.29
N PRO A 162 -0.67 -1.04 -10.46
CA PRO A 162 0.49 -1.49 -9.70
C PRO A 162 0.28 -1.41 -8.18
N VAL A 163 -0.41 -0.37 -7.70
CA VAL A 163 -0.65 -0.11 -6.28
C VAL A 163 -1.55 -1.20 -5.67
N LEU A 164 -2.53 -1.67 -6.42
CA LEU A 164 -3.42 -2.76 -5.99
C LEU A 164 -2.68 -4.10 -5.87
N VAL A 165 -1.78 -4.39 -6.80
CA VAL A 165 -1.01 -5.64 -6.85
C VAL A 165 0.31 -5.56 -6.08
N GLU A 166 0.59 -4.43 -5.40
CA GLU A 166 1.79 -4.23 -4.59
C GLU A 166 2.08 -5.36 -3.61
N PRO A 167 1.10 -5.91 -2.84
CA PRO A 167 1.38 -6.99 -1.90
C PRO A 167 2.02 -8.21 -2.59
N LEU A 168 1.56 -8.52 -3.80
CA LEU A 168 2.08 -9.60 -4.62
C LEU A 168 3.44 -9.23 -5.24
N VAL A 169 3.55 -8.06 -5.87
CA VAL A 169 4.78 -7.61 -6.53
C VAL A 169 5.94 -7.47 -5.54
N LYS A 170 5.67 -6.96 -4.33
CA LYS A 170 6.66 -6.79 -3.27
C LYS A 170 7.14 -8.12 -2.69
N LEU A 171 6.33 -9.18 -2.78
CA LEU A 171 6.76 -10.55 -2.47
C LEU A 171 7.58 -11.16 -3.60
N LEU A 172 7.10 -11.06 -4.84
CA LEU A 172 7.70 -11.76 -6.00
C LEU A 172 9.00 -11.09 -6.49
N LEU A 173 9.18 -9.78 -6.28
CA LEU A 173 10.36 -9.07 -6.76
C LEU A 173 11.67 -9.58 -6.13
N PRO A 174 11.78 -9.74 -4.78
CA PRO A 174 12.95 -10.37 -4.18
C PRO A 174 13.19 -11.79 -4.68
N VAL A 175 12.13 -12.59 -4.86
CA VAL A 175 12.23 -13.97 -5.39
C VAL A 175 12.83 -13.97 -6.80
N ALA A 176 12.31 -13.14 -7.70
CA ALA A 176 12.83 -13.02 -9.06
C ALA A 176 14.29 -12.53 -9.09
N LYS A 177 14.65 -11.58 -8.19
CA LYS A 177 16.02 -11.06 -8.12
C LYS A 177 17.00 -12.04 -7.49
N LEU A 178 16.57 -12.89 -6.54
CA LEU A 178 17.40 -13.98 -6.00
C LEU A 178 17.82 -14.98 -7.10
N LEU A 179 16.93 -15.25 -8.05
CA LEU A 179 17.15 -16.16 -9.18
C LEU A 179 17.92 -15.52 -10.34
N SER A 180 18.07 -14.20 -10.37
CA SER A 180 18.72 -13.52 -11.49
C SER A 180 20.25 -13.72 -11.52
N PRO A 181 20.84 -13.94 -12.71
CA PRO A 181 22.29 -13.96 -12.86
C PRO A 181 22.86 -12.55 -12.62
N GLY A 182 24.12 -12.46 -12.15
CA GLY A 182 24.78 -11.17 -11.93
C GLY A 182 24.42 -10.47 -10.61
N VAL A 183 23.79 -11.17 -9.65
CA VAL A 183 23.56 -10.66 -8.29
C VAL A 183 24.64 -11.19 -7.35
N SER A 184 25.32 -10.30 -6.64
CA SER A 184 26.36 -10.67 -5.67
C SER A 184 25.78 -11.49 -4.50
N PRO A 185 26.58 -12.35 -3.85
CA PRO A 185 26.14 -13.11 -2.67
C PRO A 185 25.61 -12.21 -1.54
N GLN A 186 26.22 -11.04 -1.33
CA GLN A 186 25.76 -10.06 -0.33
C GLN A 186 24.39 -9.49 -0.70
N THR A 187 24.16 -9.14 -1.96
CA THR A 187 22.85 -8.67 -2.43
C THR A 187 21.79 -9.76 -2.36
N ARG A 188 22.16 -11.03 -2.57
CA ARG A 188 21.25 -12.17 -2.34
C ARG A 188 20.87 -12.31 -0.88
N LEU A 189 21.82 -12.17 0.06
CA LEU A 189 21.50 -12.17 1.49
C LEU A 189 20.56 -11.02 1.87
N TYR A 190 20.83 -9.81 1.37
CA TYR A 190 19.93 -8.67 1.53
C TYR A 190 18.50 -8.99 1.04
N LEU A 191 18.37 -9.49 -0.19
CA LEU A 191 17.08 -9.85 -0.78
C LEU A 191 16.35 -10.95 -0.01
N PHE A 192 17.09 -11.93 0.52
CA PHE A 192 16.54 -12.99 1.37
C PHE A 192 15.97 -12.41 2.68
N LEU A 193 16.69 -11.50 3.33
CA LEU A 193 16.21 -10.84 4.54
C LEU A 193 15.00 -9.92 4.27
N ILE A 194 15.00 -9.23 3.13
CA ILE A 194 13.83 -8.45 2.67
C ILE A 194 12.62 -9.37 2.48
N LEU A 195 12.81 -10.51 1.81
CA LEU A 195 11.75 -11.50 1.59
C LEU A 195 11.21 -12.05 2.90
N LEU A 196 12.10 -12.45 3.82
CA LEU A 196 11.73 -12.97 5.14
C LEU A 196 10.97 -11.93 5.96
N SER A 197 11.46 -10.69 5.99
CA SER A 197 10.79 -9.57 6.67
C SER A 197 9.41 -9.29 6.06
N ASN A 198 9.29 -9.29 4.73
CA ASN A 198 8.02 -9.09 4.04
C ASN A 198 7.00 -10.19 4.40
N VAL A 199 7.43 -11.46 4.35
CA VAL A 199 6.58 -12.58 4.72
C VAL A 199 6.18 -12.50 6.19
N ALA A 200 7.11 -12.21 7.10
CA ALA A 200 6.81 -12.10 8.54
C ALA A 200 5.73 -11.03 8.83
N VAL A 201 5.86 -9.84 8.22
CA VAL A 201 4.89 -8.77 8.42
C VAL A 201 3.52 -9.12 7.84
N TRP A 202 3.48 -9.65 6.61
CA TRP A 202 2.22 -9.95 5.93
C TRP A 202 1.56 -11.25 6.38
N ALA A 203 2.30 -12.21 6.93
CA ALA A 203 1.74 -13.38 7.61
C ALA A 203 0.84 -12.94 8.76
N PHE A 204 1.26 -11.93 9.54
CA PHE A 204 0.45 -11.37 10.61
C PHE A 204 -0.62 -10.40 10.08
N CYS A 205 -0.22 -9.32 9.40
CA CYS A 205 -1.15 -8.26 9.00
C CYS A 205 -2.14 -8.73 7.93
N GLY A 206 -1.64 -9.45 6.92
CA GLY A 206 -2.47 -10.08 5.89
C GLY A 206 -3.40 -11.13 6.49
N GLY A 207 -2.89 -11.98 7.39
CA GLY A 207 -3.71 -12.95 8.11
C GLY A 207 -4.86 -12.33 8.90
N VAL A 208 -4.62 -11.21 9.61
CA VAL A 208 -5.67 -10.51 10.38
C VAL A 208 -6.72 -9.91 9.43
N ILE A 209 -6.29 -9.33 8.31
CA ILE A 209 -7.21 -8.78 7.31
C ILE A 209 -8.04 -9.90 6.67
N THR A 210 -7.43 -11.02 6.28
CA THR A 210 -8.14 -12.15 5.67
C THR A 210 -9.10 -12.82 6.64
N ARG A 211 -8.78 -12.89 7.94
CA ARG A 211 -9.72 -13.39 8.98
C ARG A 211 -10.91 -12.46 9.15
N LEU A 212 -10.70 -11.14 9.27
CA LEU A 212 -11.77 -10.16 9.33
C LEU A 212 -12.65 -10.18 8.07
N ALA A 213 -12.03 -10.33 6.90
CA ALA A 213 -12.74 -10.42 5.63
C ALA A 213 -13.55 -11.72 5.53
N ALA A 214 -12.99 -12.87 5.91
CA ALA A 214 -13.63 -14.18 5.83
C ALA A 214 -14.96 -14.21 6.59
N VAL A 215 -14.93 -13.81 7.87
CA VAL A 215 -16.12 -13.83 8.72
C VAL A 215 -17.19 -12.85 8.23
N GLN A 216 -16.80 -11.66 7.76
CA GLN A 216 -17.74 -10.68 7.21
C GLN A 216 -18.36 -11.12 5.88
N LEU A 217 -17.57 -11.77 5.03
CA LEU A 217 -18.01 -12.29 3.75
C LEU A 217 -19.05 -13.41 3.90
N ALA A 218 -18.82 -14.27 4.90
CA ALA A 218 -19.69 -15.38 5.28
C ALA A 218 -20.95 -14.96 6.08
N ASN A 219 -21.09 -13.67 6.41
CA ASN A 219 -22.22 -13.14 7.19
C ASN A 219 -22.40 -13.78 8.58
N LYS A 220 -21.35 -14.34 9.20
CA LYS A 220 -21.40 -15.00 10.52
C LYS A 220 -21.38 -14.04 11.72
N GLY A 221 -21.75 -12.77 11.52
CA GLY A 221 -21.71 -11.72 12.53
C GLY A 221 -20.34 -11.02 12.68
N PRO A 222 -20.28 -9.83 13.29
CA PRO A 222 -19.05 -9.06 13.38
C PRO A 222 -18.11 -9.61 14.46
N ILE A 223 -16.94 -10.13 14.08
CA ILE A 223 -15.84 -10.38 15.03
C ILE A 223 -15.09 -9.09 15.36
N THR A 224 -14.51 -9.02 16.55
CA THR A 224 -13.68 -7.88 16.99
C THR A 224 -12.27 -7.97 16.40
N LEU A 225 -11.56 -6.81 16.34
CA LEU A 225 -10.15 -6.80 15.92
C LEU A 225 -9.27 -7.65 16.86
N LYS A 226 -9.57 -7.63 18.17
CA LYS A 226 -8.85 -8.41 19.18
C LYS A 226 -8.96 -9.91 18.91
N GLN A 227 -10.17 -10.41 18.61
CA GLN A 227 -10.38 -11.82 18.26
C GLN A 227 -9.61 -12.21 17.00
N ALA A 228 -9.67 -11.40 15.94
CA ALA A 228 -8.90 -11.65 14.72
C ALA A 228 -7.38 -11.68 14.97
N VAL A 229 -6.87 -10.76 15.79
CA VAL A 229 -5.46 -10.73 16.20
C VAL A 229 -5.08 -11.96 17.01
N GLN A 230 -5.90 -12.35 17.99
CA GLN A 230 -5.64 -13.54 18.82
C GLN A 230 -5.63 -14.82 17.98
N PHE A 231 -6.58 -14.97 17.05
CA PHE A 231 -6.64 -16.09 16.13
C PHE A 231 -5.34 -16.22 15.31
N VAL A 232 -4.92 -15.12 14.68
CA VAL A 232 -3.71 -15.13 13.84
C VAL A 232 -2.45 -15.26 14.68
N ALA A 233 -2.39 -14.67 15.88
CA ALA A 233 -1.24 -14.78 16.78
C ALA A 233 -1.02 -16.22 17.23
N LYS A 234 -2.09 -16.95 17.62
CA LYS A 234 -2.02 -18.38 17.98
C LYS A 234 -1.52 -19.23 16.81
N ARG A 235 -1.82 -18.83 15.58
CA ARG A 235 -1.52 -19.58 14.35
C ARG A 235 -0.42 -18.95 13.50
N TYR A 236 0.35 -18.03 14.07
CA TYR A 236 1.29 -17.20 13.30
C TYR A 236 2.34 -18.04 12.57
N LEU A 237 2.79 -19.15 13.16
CA LEU A 237 3.73 -20.07 12.51
C LEU A 237 3.14 -20.74 11.27
N SER A 238 1.84 -21.02 11.25
CA SER A 238 1.16 -21.57 10.07
C SER A 238 1.06 -20.53 8.95
N TYR A 239 0.70 -19.28 9.30
CA TYR A 239 0.70 -18.17 8.33
C TYR A 239 2.11 -17.89 7.80
N LEU A 240 3.12 -17.87 8.66
CA LEU A 240 4.52 -17.64 8.27
C LEU A 240 5.04 -18.79 7.39
N GLY A 241 4.72 -20.03 7.76
CA GLY A 241 5.17 -21.23 7.07
C GLY A 241 4.60 -21.37 5.66
N ALA A 242 3.35 -20.98 5.43
CA ALA A 242 2.64 -21.31 4.19
C ALA A 242 3.36 -20.81 2.91
N PRO A 243 3.82 -19.55 2.82
CA PRO A 243 4.69 -19.08 1.74
C PRO A 243 6.15 -19.53 1.86
N LEU A 244 6.67 -19.78 3.07
CA LEU A 244 8.07 -20.15 3.25
C LEU A 244 8.36 -21.59 2.85
N VAL A 245 7.40 -22.51 3.00
CA VAL A 245 7.56 -23.91 2.58
C VAL A 245 7.88 -24.04 1.08
N PRO A 246 7.10 -23.48 0.13
CA PRO A 246 7.44 -23.58 -1.28
C PRO A 246 8.76 -22.88 -1.62
N LEU A 247 9.08 -21.76 -0.97
CA LEU A 247 10.38 -21.09 -1.10
C LEU A 247 11.53 -21.94 -0.57
N GLY A 248 11.32 -22.65 0.53
CA GLY A 248 12.27 -23.59 1.13
C GLY A 248 12.52 -24.80 0.25
N ILE A 249 11.47 -25.34 -0.40
CA ILE A 249 11.60 -26.42 -1.39
C ILE A 249 12.44 -25.95 -2.58
N ILE A 250 12.16 -24.75 -3.12
CA ILE A 250 12.98 -24.16 -4.18
C ILE A 250 14.44 -24.01 -3.71
N GLY A 251 14.65 -23.47 -2.51
CA GLY A 251 15.98 -23.33 -1.93
C GLY A 251 16.73 -24.66 -1.79
N LEU A 252 16.06 -25.71 -1.33
CA LEU A 252 16.61 -27.06 -1.22
C LEU A 252 17.05 -27.61 -2.59
N VAL A 253 16.19 -27.46 -3.61
CA VAL A 253 16.51 -27.90 -4.97
C VAL A 253 17.68 -27.11 -5.53
N VAL A 254 17.74 -25.80 -5.31
CA VAL A 254 18.88 -24.95 -5.70
C VAL A 254 20.17 -25.44 -5.04
N VAL A 255 20.16 -25.72 -3.74
CA VAL A 255 21.33 -26.26 -3.04
C VAL A 255 21.74 -27.62 -3.62
N GLY A 256 20.78 -28.51 -3.87
CA GLY A 256 21.05 -29.80 -4.52
C GLY A 256 21.69 -29.66 -5.90
N LEU A 257 21.18 -28.73 -6.74
CA LEU A 257 21.75 -28.44 -8.06
C LEU A 257 23.11 -27.74 -7.98
N ILE A 258 23.37 -26.95 -6.95
CA ILE A 258 24.71 -26.39 -6.68
C ILE A 258 25.69 -27.52 -6.34
N LEU A 259 25.33 -28.43 -5.43
CA LEU A 259 26.16 -29.59 -5.09
C LEU A 259 26.41 -30.47 -6.31
N TYR A 260 25.37 -30.70 -7.11
CA TYR A 260 25.47 -31.40 -8.39
C TYR A 260 26.43 -30.71 -9.37
N GLY A 261 26.31 -29.39 -9.51
CA GLY A 261 27.19 -28.57 -10.36
C GLY A 261 28.63 -28.55 -9.88
N LEU A 262 28.88 -28.60 -8.57
CA LEU A 262 30.22 -28.71 -7.99
C LEU A 262 30.88 -30.05 -8.36
N LEU A 263 30.13 -31.16 -8.32
CA LEU A 263 30.62 -32.46 -8.80
C LEU A 263 30.87 -32.45 -10.31
N ALA A 264 30.07 -31.69 -11.06
CA ALA A 264 30.22 -31.51 -12.51
C ALA A 264 31.44 -30.68 -12.93
N LEU A 265 32.21 -30.11 -11.99
CA LEU A 265 33.46 -29.41 -12.31
C LEU A 265 34.61 -30.37 -12.69
N ILE A 266 34.47 -31.67 -12.45
CA ILE A 266 35.49 -32.67 -12.82
C ILE A 266 35.48 -32.86 -14.35
N PRO A 267 36.59 -32.61 -15.07
CA PRO A 267 36.64 -32.78 -16.52
C PRO A 267 36.24 -34.20 -16.96
N PHE A 268 35.63 -34.34 -18.15
CA PHE A 268 35.10 -35.60 -18.72
C PHE A 268 33.91 -36.20 -17.96
N VAL A 269 34.03 -36.47 -16.67
CA VAL A 269 32.93 -37.01 -15.83
C VAL A 269 31.80 -35.98 -15.71
N GLY A 270 32.16 -34.73 -15.46
CA GLY A 270 31.21 -33.61 -15.39
C GLY A 270 30.49 -33.39 -16.70
N ASP A 271 31.23 -33.31 -17.82
CA ASP A 271 30.64 -32.98 -19.12
C ASP A 271 29.77 -34.10 -19.69
N ILE A 272 30.24 -35.35 -19.64
CA ILE A 272 29.56 -36.48 -20.29
C ILE A 272 28.54 -37.13 -19.35
N VAL A 273 28.94 -37.44 -18.11
CA VAL A 273 28.10 -38.23 -17.20
C VAL A 273 27.09 -37.35 -16.48
N LEU A 274 27.53 -36.24 -15.87
CA LEU A 274 26.64 -35.37 -15.11
C LEU A 274 25.85 -34.45 -16.05
N LEU A 275 26.50 -33.52 -16.74
CA LEU A 275 25.82 -32.53 -17.59
C LEU A 275 25.21 -33.13 -18.87
N GLY A 276 25.76 -34.23 -19.39
CA GLY A 276 25.23 -34.96 -20.52
C GLY A 276 24.14 -35.95 -20.13
N VAL A 277 24.53 -37.14 -19.64
CA VAL A 277 23.60 -38.23 -19.30
C VAL A 277 22.68 -37.87 -18.13
N GLY A 278 23.18 -37.12 -17.14
CA GLY A 278 22.43 -36.68 -15.97
C GLY A 278 21.56 -35.44 -16.17
N LEU A 279 21.54 -34.83 -17.36
CA LEU A 279 20.69 -33.68 -17.70
C LEU A 279 19.20 -33.86 -17.31
N PRO A 280 18.56 -35.04 -17.47
CA PRO A 280 17.18 -35.24 -17.04
C PRO A 280 16.97 -34.91 -15.55
N LEU A 281 17.94 -35.15 -14.66
CA LEU A 281 17.85 -34.79 -13.24
C LEU A 281 17.83 -33.27 -13.05
N VAL A 282 18.64 -32.54 -13.83
CA VAL A 282 18.67 -31.07 -13.81
C VAL A 282 17.33 -30.51 -14.30
N ILE A 283 16.77 -31.09 -15.37
CA ILE A 283 15.46 -30.72 -15.90
C ILE A 283 14.36 -31.01 -14.86
N VAL A 284 14.40 -32.14 -14.17
CA VAL A 284 13.45 -32.47 -13.09
C VAL A 284 13.57 -31.45 -11.95
N GLY A 285 14.79 -31.09 -11.52
CA GLY A 285 15.00 -30.03 -10.53
C GLY A 285 14.43 -28.69 -11.01
N GLY A 286 14.68 -28.31 -12.26
CA GLY A 286 14.11 -27.12 -12.90
C GLY A 286 12.58 -27.14 -12.96
N ALA A 287 11.98 -28.28 -13.27
CA ALA A 287 10.54 -28.48 -13.32
C ALA A 287 9.91 -28.33 -11.94
N ILE A 288 10.49 -28.94 -10.90
CA ILE A 288 10.04 -28.79 -9.50
C ILE A 288 10.05 -27.31 -9.11
N MET A 289 11.17 -26.60 -9.33
CA MET A 289 11.25 -25.17 -9.04
C MET A 289 10.20 -24.37 -9.81
N THR A 290 9.97 -24.67 -11.09
CA THR A 290 8.98 -23.99 -11.93
C THR A 290 7.56 -24.18 -11.39
N VAL A 291 7.18 -25.39 -11.00
CA VAL A 291 5.85 -25.68 -10.41
C VAL A 291 5.64 -24.89 -9.12
N PHE A 292 6.64 -24.78 -8.25
CA PHE A 292 6.50 -23.98 -7.03
C PHE A 292 6.53 -22.47 -7.31
N LEU A 293 7.36 -22.00 -8.26
CA LEU A 293 7.41 -20.58 -8.64
C LEU A 293 6.10 -20.09 -9.28
N VAL A 294 5.49 -20.89 -10.15
CA VAL A 294 4.17 -20.59 -10.72
C VAL A 294 3.09 -20.70 -9.64
N GLY A 295 3.18 -21.71 -8.77
CA GLY A 295 2.26 -21.90 -7.64
C GLY A 295 2.25 -20.74 -6.64
N LEU A 296 3.38 -20.02 -6.49
CA LEU A 296 3.46 -18.81 -5.65
C LEU A 296 2.55 -17.67 -6.10
N VAL A 297 2.04 -17.68 -7.34
CA VAL A 297 0.97 -16.76 -7.76
C VAL A 297 -0.27 -16.95 -6.88
N GLY A 298 -0.54 -18.18 -6.42
CA GLY A 298 -1.59 -18.54 -5.49
C GLY A 298 -1.35 -18.15 -4.02
N TYR A 299 -0.18 -17.56 -3.69
CA TYR A 299 0.18 -17.17 -2.32
C TYR A 299 -0.92 -16.44 -1.53
N PRO A 300 -1.64 -15.45 -2.10
CA PRO A 300 -2.66 -14.74 -1.33
C PRO A 300 -3.74 -15.68 -0.78
N MET A 301 -4.03 -16.77 -1.50
CA MET A 301 -5.01 -17.77 -1.06
C MET A 301 -4.50 -18.64 0.10
N MET A 302 -3.19 -18.77 0.31
CA MET A 302 -2.66 -19.54 1.45
C MET A 302 -3.13 -18.95 2.78
N TYR A 303 -3.11 -17.62 2.90
CA TYR A 303 -3.58 -16.93 4.11
C TYR A 303 -5.09 -17.02 4.26
N THR A 304 -5.83 -16.95 3.15
CA THR A 304 -7.28 -17.05 3.18
C THR A 304 -7.72 -18.46 3.56
N THR A 305 -7.03 -19.51 3.10
CA THR A 305 -7.29 -20.88 3.54
C THR A 305 -7.15 -21.00 5.06
N LEU A 306 -6.04 -20.53 5.63
CA LEU A 306 -5.83 -20.57 7.09
C LEU A 306 -6.90 -19.74 7.85
N SER A 307 -7.33 -18.62 7.28
CA SER A 307 -8.35 -17.73 7.86
C SER A 307 -9.76 -18.31 7.81
N VAL A 308 -10.07 -19.09 6.77
CA VAL A 308 -11.40 -19.64 6.51
C VAL A 308 -11.56 -21.01 7.16
N GLU A 309 -10.61 -21.92 6.96
CA GLU A 309 -10.70 -23.32 7.39
C GLU A 309 -10.35 -23.50 8.88
N GLY A 310 -9.71 -22.50 9.51
CA GLY A 310 -9.46 -22.59 10.94
C GLY A 310 -8.52 -23.73 11.31
N ASP A 311 -8.77 -24.34 12.47
CA ASP A 311 -7.94 -25.41 13.05
C ASP A 311 -7.93 -26.70 12.23
N GLN A 312 -8.78 -26.82 11.21
CA GLN A 312 -8.78 -27.95 10.28
C GLN A 312 -7.65 -27.87 9.24
N SER A 313 -6.99 -26.71 9.10
CA SER A 313 -5.98 -26.48 8.07
C SER A 313 -4.62 -26.08 8.66
N ASP A 314 -3.59 -26.82 8.26
CA ASP A 314 -2.19 -26.56 8.58
C ASP A 314 -1.45 -25.91 7.41
N THR A 315 -0.20 -25.53 7.64
CA THR A 315 0.71 -24.94 6.65
C THR A 315 0.72 -25.66 5.30
N PHE A 316 0.85 -27.00 5.32
CA PHE A 316 0.92 -27.81 4.11
C PHE A 316 -0.44 -27.94 3.42
N ASP A 317 -1.54 -28.02 4.18
CA ASP A 317 -2.88 -28.05 3.60
C ASP A 317 -3.20 -26.72 2.91
N ALA A 318 -2.88 -25.59 3.55
CA ALA A 318 -3.04 -24.27 2.96
C ALA A 318 -2.26 -24.09 1.64
N LEU A 319 -1.00 -24.55 1.61
CA LEU A 319 -0.19 -24.59 0.40
C LEU A 319 -0.82 -25.49 -0.66
N SER A 320 -1.19 -26.72 -0.31
CA SER A 320 -1.73 -27.71 -1.24
C SER A 320 -3.03 -27.24 -1.87
N ARG A 321 -4.01 -26.78 -1.06
CA ARG A 321 -5.30 -26.28 -1.56
C ARG A 321 -5.13 -25.06 -2.47
N SER A 322 -4.34 -24.08 -2.06
CA SER A 322 -4.14 -22.85 -2.85
C SER A 322 -3.50 -23.15 -4.22
N VAL A 323 -2.47 -23.98 -4.26
CA VAL A 323 -1.80 -24.39 -5.50
C VAL A 323 -2.73 -25.25 -6.35
N ASN A 324 -3.45 -26.19 -5.74
CA ASN A 324 -4.40 -27.06 -6.43
C ASN A 324 -5.51 -26.24 -7.10
N TYR A 325 -6.10 -25.26 -6.43
CA TYR A 325 -7.12 -24.39 -7.02
C TYR A 325 -6.61 -23.61 -8.23
N VAL A 326 -5.38 -23.07 -8.16
CA VAL A 326 -4.75 -22.36 -9.29
C VAL A 326 -4.58 -23.31 -10.48
N TYR A 327 -4.14 -24.54 -10.26
CA TYR A 327 -3.88 -25.48 -11.35
C TYR A 327 -5.13 -26.17 -11.91
N GLN A 328 -6.13 -26.45 -11.09
CA GLN A 328 -7.37 -27.09 -11.54
C GLN A 328 -8.28 -26.13 -12.31
N ALA A 329 -8.34 -24.85 -11.90
CA ALA A 329 -9.22 -23.87 -12.51
C ALA A 329 -8.50 -22.54 -12.81
N PRO A 330 -7.41 -22.55 -13.61
CA PRO A 330 -6.55 -21.38 -13.84
C PRO A 330 -7.31 -20.22 -14.48
N TRP A 331 -8.21 -20.49 -15.43
CA TRP A 331 -8.97 -19.44 -16.10
C TRP A 331 -10.01 -18.78 -15.19
N HIS A 332 -10.62 -19.53 -14.27
CA HIS A 332 -11.50 -18.95 -13.26
C HIS A 332 -10.72 -18.08 -12.28
N TYR A 333 -9.57 -18.57 -11.82
CA TYR A 333 -8.69 -17.80 -10.94
C TYR A 333 -8.24 -16.48 -11.61
N LEU A 334 -7.75 -16.56 -12.85
CA LEU A 334 -7.31 -15.39 -13.62
C LEU A 334 -8.46 -14.43 -13.92
N TRP A 335 -9.64 -14.93 -14.28
CA TRP A 335 -10.82 -14.08 -14.52
C TRP A 335 -11.25 -13.33 -13.25
N ASN A 336 -11.30 -14.00 -12.10
CA ASN A 336 -11.67 -13.34 -10.86
C ASN A 336 -10.65 -12.27 -10.44
N TRP A 337 -9.35 -12.54 -10.59
CA TRP A 337 -8.31 -11.52 -10.38
C TRP A 337 -8.38 -10.38 -11.39
N PHE A 338 -8.66 -10.67 -12.66
CA PHE A 338 -8.83 -9.64 -13.69
C PHE A 338 -9.97 -8.67 -13.31
N VAL A 339 -11.13 -9.21 -12.94
CA VAL A 339 -12.27 -8.40 -12.45
C VAL A 339 -11.89 -7.64 -11.18
N ALA A 340 -11.24 -8.30 -10.21
CA ALA A 340 -10.80 -7.66 -8.97
C ALA A 340 -9.81 -6.52 -9.21
N ILE A 341 -8.90 -6.67 -10.18
CA ILE A 341 -7.90 -5.65 -10.51
C ILE A 341 -8.54 -4.45 -11.20
N ILE A 342 -9.42 -4.67 -12.18
CA ILE A 342 -10.10 -3.57 -12.87
C ILE A 342 -11.00 -2.80 -11.90
N TYR A 343 -11.82 -3.53 -11.15
CA TYR A 343 -12.70 -2.90 -10.17
C TYR A 343 -11.90 -2.22 -9.05
N GLY A 344 -10.88 -2.91 -8.53
CA GLY A 344 -9.95 -2.43 -7.51
C GLY A 344 -9.22 -1.15 -7.91
N ALA A 345 -8.77 -1.06 -9.17
CA ALA A 345 -8.16 0.15 -9.71
C ALA A 345 -9.17 1.30 -9.74
N ALA A 346 -10.41 1.05 -10.19
CA ALA A 346 -11.45 2.08 -10.22
C ALA A 346 -11.84 2.59 -8.83
N VAL A 347 -11.99 1.71 -7.83
CA VAL A 347 -12.29 2.14 -6.46
C VAL A 347 -11.09 2.78 -5.76
N THR A 348 -9.87 2.33 -6.05
CA THR A 348 -8.64 2.97 -5.55
C THR A 348 -8.52 4.38 -6.10
N LEU A 349 -8.83 4.58 -7.39
CA LEU A 349 -8.91 5.92 -7.99
C LEU A 349 -9.89 6.81 -7.24
N PHE A 350 -11.10 6.29 -6.99
CA PHE A 350 -12.14 7.03 -6.32
C PHE A 350 -11.71 7.46 -4.91
N VAL A 351 -11.09 6.54 -4.14
CA VAL A 351 -10.56 6.84 -2.80
C VAL A 351 -9.44 7.87 -2.86
N LEU A 352 -8.49 7.72 -3.79
CA LEU A 352 -7.38 8.64 -4.01
C LEU A 352 -7.86 10.04 -4.38
N PHE A 353 -8.79 10.10 -5.34
CA PHE A 353 -9.42 11.33 -5.81
C PHE A 353 -10.19 12.01 -4.69
N PHE A 354 -11.07 11.29 -3.98
CA PHE A 354 -11.87 11.82 -2.90
C PHE A 354 -11.01 12.40 -1.78
N ALA A 355 -9.96 11.70 -1.36
CA ALA A 355 -9.06 12.19 -0.32
C ALA A 355 -8.23 13.40 -0.81
N SER A 356 -7.77 13.40 -2.06
CA SER A 356 -7.06 14.56 -2.63
C SER A 356 -7.97 15.79 -2.70
N VAL A 357 -9.22 15.62 -3.13
CA VAL A 357 -10.25 16.68 -3.13
C VAL A 357 -10.53 17.15 -1.71
N ALA A 358 -10.70 16.24 -0.75
CA ALA A 358 -11.00 16.61 0.64
C ALA A 358 -9.90 17.49 1.24
N VAL A 359 -8.62 17.13 1.04
CA VAL A 359 -7.48 17.93 1.51
C VAL A 359 -7.37 19.24 0.72
N TYR A 360 -7.56 19.22 -0.60
CA TYR A 360 -7.52 20.42 -1.44
C TYR A 360 -8.62 21.43 -1.06
N VAL A 361 -9.87 20.99 -0.93
CA VAL A 361 -11.01 21.84 -0.55
C VAL A 361 -10.82 22.34 0.88
N GLY A 362 -10.29 21.52 1.80
CA GLY A 362 -9.92 21.95 3.15
C GLY A 362 -8.88 23.06 3.13
N LYS A 363 -7.79 22.89 2.36
CA LYS A 363 -6.77 23.92 2.15
C LYS A 363 -7.39 25.21 1.59
N TRP A 364 -8.17 25.08 0.53
CA TRP A 364 -8.82 26.21 -0.16
C TRP A 364 -9.74 26.98 0.80
N ALA A 365 -10.59 26.29 1.55
CA ALA A 365 -11.52 26.90 2.50
C ALA A 365 -10.78 27.68 3.60
N VAL A 366 -9.69 27.11 4.15
CA VAL A 366 -8.83 27.81 5.11
C VAL A 366 -8.18 29.04 4.46
N GLY A 367 -7.72 28.92 3.22
CA GLY A 367 -7.10 29.99 2.44
C GLY A 367 -8.01 31.18 2.15
N LEU A 368 -9.34 31.02 2.15
CA LEU A 368 -10.28 32.14 1.93
C LEU A 368 -10.11 33.25 2.97
N THR A 369 -9.84 32.89 4.22
CA THR A 369 -9.64 33.87 5.30
C THR A 369 -8.36 34.67 5.10
N ALA A 370 -7.25 34.01 4.75
CA ALA A 370 -5.99 34.65 4.43
C ALA A 370 -6.12 35.53 3.17
N ASN A 371 -6.83 35.06 2.14
CA ASN A 371 -7.03 35.84 0.92
C ASN A 371 -7.82 37.14 1.17
N GLY A 372 -8.78 37.14 2.11
CA GLY A 372 -9.55 38.34 2.45
C GLY A 372 -8.85 39.30 3.41
N LEU A 373 -8.04 38.77 4.34
CA LEU A 373 -7.52 39.55 5.48
C LEU A 373 -5.99 39.76 5.40
N TRP A 374 -5.22 38.69 5.20
CA TRP A 374 -3.76 38.67 5.28
C TRP A 374 -3.16 37.71 4.25
N GLN A 375 -2.85 38.22 3.05
CA GLN A 375 -2.38 37.45 1.90
C GLN A 375 -1.09 36.66 2.19
N ASP A 376 -0.21 37.20 3.04
CA ASP A 376 1.07 36.56 3.41
C ASP A 376 0.88 35.34 4.33
N ARG A 377 -0.34 35.11 4.83
CA ARG A 377 -0.69 34.01 5.75
C ARG A 377 -1.46 32.89 5.07
N LYS A 378 -1.43 32.82 3.75
CA LYS A 378 -2.05 31.68 3.04
C LYS A 378 -1.35 30.36 3.43
N PRO A 379 -2.08 29.24 3.48
CA PRO A 379 -1.60 28.03 4.14
C PRO A 379 -0.62 27.20 3.29
N GLU A 380 -0.25 27.60 2.07
CA GLU A 380 0.55 26.78 1.14
C GLU A 380 1.93 26.43 1.69
N TYR A 381 2.52 27.33 2.50
CA TYR A 381 3.80 27.08 3.19
C TYR A 381 3.74 25.88 4.15
N LEU A 382 2.56 25.49 4.64
CA LEU A 382 2.40 24.32 5.52
C LEU A 382 2.55 23.00 4.76
N PHE A 383 2.49 23.01 3.43
CA PHE A 383 2.51 21.82 2.59
C PHE A 383 3.88 21.54 1.95
N VAL A 384 4.92 22.32 2.27
CA VAL A 384 6.28 22.13 1.73
C VAL A 384 6.87 20.74 2.02
N TYR A 385 6.41 20.09 3.08
CA TYR A 385 6.80 18.73 3.47
C TYR A 385 5.75 17.67 3.17
N ALA A 386 4.64 18.02 2.49
CA ALA A 386 3.57 17.07 2.18
C ALA A 386 4.11 15.84 1.41
N PRO A 387 3.43 14.67 1.50
CA PRO A 387 3.80 13.49 0.75
C PRO A 387 4.01 13.77 -0.75
N GLU A 388 5.03 13.14 -1.33
CA GLU A 388 5.38 13.29 -2.75
C GLU A 388 4.67 12.25 -3.62
N SER A 389 4.29 11.12 -3.03
CA SER A 389 3.54 10.09 -3.73
C SER A 389 2.18 10.59 -4.20
N PHE A 390 1.75 10.15 -5.39
CA PHE A 390 0.55 10.63 -6.08
C PHE A 390 0.47 12.16 -6.20
N GLY A 391 1.59 12.88 -6.33
CA GLY A 391 1.60 14.31 -6.60
C GLY A 391 0.94 15.20 -5.52
N TRP A 392 0.86 14.73 -4.28
CA TRP A 392 0.19 15.47 -3.19
C TRP A 392 0.88 16.81 -2.91
N ARG A 393 2.22 16.83 -2.84
CA ARG A 393 2.98 18.07 -2.66
C ARG A 393 2.78 19.05 -3.81
N GLU A 394 2.83 18.57 -5.05
CA GLU A 394 2.57 19.38 -6.25
C GLU A 394 1.15 19.99 -6.20
N LEU A 395 0.12 19.18 -5.91
CA LEU A 395 -1.25 19.67 -5.76
C LEU A 395 -1.39 20.75 -4.68
N LEU A 396 -0.80 20.54 -3.51
CA LEU A 396 -1.04 21.39 -2.35
C LEU A 396 -0.21 22.67 -2.38
N THR A 397 0.89 22.69 -3.14
CA THR A 397 1.74 23.88 -3.35
C THR A 397 1.51 24.58 -4.68
N LYS A 398 0.64 24.05 -5.56
CA LYS A 398 0.28 24.65 -6.85
C LYS A 398 -0.12 26.12 -6.70
N ASP A 399 0.32 26.95 -7.65
CA ASP A 399 0.06 28.39 -7.74
C ASP A 399 0.54 29.20 -6.52
N SER A 400 1.62 28.76 -5.86
CA SER A 400 2.24 29.45 -4.71
C SER A 400 3.75 29.63 -4.89
N PRO A 401 4.41 30.49 -4.06
CA PRO A 401 5.87 30.60 -4.02
C PRO A 401 6.59 29.27 -3.73
N TYR A 402 5.87 28.31 -3.16
CA TYR A 402 6.37 27.00 -2.78
C TYR A 402 6.07 25.91 -3.82
N ALA A 403 5.52 26.28 -4.98
CA ALA A 403 5.11 25.34 -6.02
C ALA A 403 6.29 24.44 -6.45
N VAL A 404 6.03 23.13 -6.46
CA VAL A 404 6.96 22.13 -6.96
C VAL A 404 6.37 21.37 -8.13
N GLN A 405 7.22 20.90 -9.03
CA GLN A 405 6.87 20.05 -10.16
C GLN A 405 7.73 18.79 -10.16
N GLY A 406 7.12 17.65 -10.42
CA GLY A 406 7.83 16.37 -10.50
C GLY A 406 8.51 16.17 -11.85
N GLU A 407 9.80 15.86 -11.84
CA GLU A 407 10.60 15.55 -13.03
C GLU A 407 11.49 14.32 -12.83
N TRP A 408 11.84 13.67 -13.93
CA TRP A 408 12.82 12.58 -13.94
C TRP A 408 14.23 13.16 -13.91
N ALA A 409 14.97 12.87 -12.85
CA ALA A 409 16.37 13.26 -12.68
C ALA A 409 17.30 12.05 -12.83
N GLY A 410 18.36 12.21 -13.61
CA GLY A 410 19.45 11.23 -13.71
C GLY A 410 20.40 11.36 -12.52
N LEU A 411 20.74 10.23 -11.89
CA LEU A 411 21.75 10.14 -10.85
C LEU A 411 23.05 9.57 -11.39
N ASP A 412 24.14 10.21 -11.01
CA ASP A 412 25.49 9.73 -11.18
C ASP A 412 25.85 8.64 -10.16
N ARG A 413 27.11 8.22 -10.22
CA ARG A 413 27.66 7.14 -9.41
C ARG A 413 27.73 7.45 -7.92
N ASP A 414 27.85 8.73 -7.58
CA ASP A 414 27.90 9.20 -6.20
C ASP A 414 26.48 9.50 -5.66
N GLY A 415 25.44 9.24 -6.45
CA GLY A 415 24.06 9.58 -6.12
C GLY A 415 23.77 11.07 -6.22
N LYS A 416 24.58 11.83 -6.98
CA LYS A 416 24.34 13.24 -7.30
C LYS A 416 23.58 13.33 -8.61
N GLU A 417 22.77 14.37 -8.75
CA GLU A 417 22.06 14.62 -10.00
C GLU A 417 23.01 15.05 -11.11
N THR A 418 22.87 14.45 -12.28
CA THR A 418 23.65 14.80 -13.48
C THR A 418 22.76 14.83 -14.71
N THR A 419 22.97 15.82 -15.55
CA THR A 419 22.34 15.92 -16.88
C THR A 419 23.20 15.28 -17.98
N ASP A 420 24.43 14.89 -17.65
CA ASP A 420 25.35 14.24 -18.58
C ASP A 420 24.92 12.78 -18.80
N PRO A 421 24.43 12.41 -20.00
CA PRO A 421 23.89 11.08 -20.27
C PRO A 421 24.94 9.97 -20.11
N THR A 422 26.24 10.30 -20.19
CA THR A 422 27.31 9.32 -20.00
C THR A 422 27.53 8.95 -18.54
N LYS A 423 27.08 9.79 -17.61
CA LYS A 423 27.24 9.61 -16.16
C LYS A 423 25.97 9.12 -15.48
N VAL A 424 24.81 9.19 -16.15
CA VAL A 424 23.54 8.72 -15.59
C VAL A 424 23.55 7.20 -15.46
N ILE A 425 23.44 6.71 -14.23
CA ILE A 425 23.35 5.27 -13.92
C ILE A 425 21.90 4.88 -13.60
N ARG A 426 21.13 5.79 -13.01
CA ARG A 426 19.74 5.55 -12.64
C ARG A 426 18.91 6.82 -12.84
N GLN A 427 17.66 6.63 -13.26
CA GLN A 427 16.66 7.70 -13.22
C GLN A 427 15.80 7.56 -11.96
N ILE A 428 15.57 8.68 -11.29
CA ILE A 428 14.63 8.77 -10.18
C ILE A 428 13.68 9.94 -10.40
N TYR A 429 12.46 9.82 -9.90
CA TYR A 429 11.50 10.89 -9.95
C TYR A 429 11.69 11.79 -8.73
N ARG A 430 11.88 13.11 -8.93
CA ARG A 430 12.02 14.09 -7.85
C ARG A 430 11.17 15.32 -8.11
N TYR A 431 10.71 15.93 -7.03
CA TYR A 431 10.00 17.21 -7.09
C TYR A 431 10.99 18.36 -6.93
N LYS A 432 10.99 19.29 -7.89
CA LYS A 432 11.79 20.51 -7.85
C LYS A 432 10.92 21.75 -7.79
N PRO A 433 11.37 22.84 -7.16
CA PRO A 433 10.66 24.11 -7.21
C PRO A 433 10.47 24.60 -8.64
N VAL A 434 9.27 25.10 -8.95
CA VAL A 434 8.98 25.72 -10.26
C VAL A 434 9.80 27.00 -10.44
N ASN A 435 9.96 27.77 -9.36
CA ASN A 435 10.86 28.93 -9.31
C ASN A 435 11.81 28.78 -8.11
N GLN A 436 13.07 28.46 -8.40
CA GLN A 436 14.08 28.16 -7.38
C GLN A 436 14.43 29.37 -6.51
N GLU A 437 14.52 30.56 -7.10
CA GLU A 437 14.86 31.80 -6.39
C GLU A 437 13.76 32.17 -5.40
N LEU A 438 12.52 32.26 -5.91
CA LEU A 438 11.35 32.59 -5.11
C LEU A 438 11.10 31.58 -3.98
N TYR A 439 11.28 30.28 -4.26
CA TYR A 439 11.15 29.22 -3.27
C TYR A 439 12.16 29.37 -2.13
N THR A 440 13.41 29.66 -2.48
CA THR A 440 14.50 29.79 -1.51
C THR A 440 14.32 31.05 -0.66
N GLU A 441 13.99 32.18 -1.29
CA GLU A 441 13.67 33.43 -0.60
C GLU A 441 12.51 33.23 0.40
N SER A 442 11.37 32.70 -0.08
CA SER A 442 10.18 32.48 0.74
C SER A 442 10.40 31.47 1.87
N LYS A 443 11.33 30.53 1.70
CA LYS A 443 11.68 29.54 2.73
C LYS A 443 12.68 30.09 3.76
N ASN A 444 13.55 31.02 3.38
CA ASN A 444 14.47 31.68 4.31
C ASN A 444 13.72 32.58 5.31
N GLU A 445 12.52 33.03 4.95
CA GLU A 445 11.62 33.75 5.85
C GLU A 445 10.97 32.86 6.92
N PHE A 446 11.16 31.53 6.88
CA PHE A 446 10.53 30.63 7.85
C PHE A 446 11.14 30.78 9.23
N TRP A 447 10.28 31.08 10.20
CA TRP A 447 10.63 30.94 11.60
C TRP A 447 10.45 29.48 12.04
N MET A 448 11.04 29.10 13.17
CA MET A 448 10.95 27.72 13.68
C MET A 448 9.50 27.21 13.81
N TYR A 449 8.55 28.07 14.16
CA TYR A 449 7.14 27.68 14.28
C TYR A 449 6.48 27.41 12.92
N ASN A 450 6.90 28.05 11.82
CA ASN A 450 6.40 27.74 10.47
C ASN A 450 6.82 26.33 10.07
N THR A 451 8.11 26.01 10.28
CA THR A 451 8.67 24.69 10.03
C THR A 451 8.00 23.62 10.89
N ALA A 452 7.77 23.90 12.18
CA ALA A 452 7.04 23.00 13.07
C ALA A 452 5.58 22.78 12.62
N GLY A 453 4.89 23.86 12.22
CA GLY A 453 3.54 23.78 11.67
C GLY A 453 3.46 22.95 10.40
N ALA A 454 4.39 23.16 9.46
CA ALA A 454 4.50 22.36 8.24
C ALA A 454 4.81 20.88 8.54
N GLY A 455 5.66 20.62 9.56
CA GLY A 455 5.94 19.26 10.03
C GLY A 455 4.71 18.57 10.63
N LEU A 456 3.90 19.28 11.42
CA LEU A 456 2.66 18.75 11.97
C LEU A 456 1.62 18.45 10.88
N VAL A 457 1.49 19.34 9.89
CA VAL A 457 0.63 19.12 8.73
C VAL A 457 1.13 17.91 7.92
N CYS A 458 2.43 17.80 7.67
CA CYS A 458 3.04 16.63 7.04
C CYS A 458 2.67 15.35 7.78
N PHE A 459 2.78 15.30 9.11
CA PHE A 459 2.42 14.13 9.91
C PHE A 459 0.97 13.69 9.66
N TRP A 460 0.00 14.61 9.74
CA TRP A 460 -1.40 14.31 9.50
C TRP A 460 -1.68 13.87 8.05
N LEU A 461 -1.03 14.51 7.08
CA LEU A 461 -1.17 14.13 5.67
C LEU A 461 -0.56 12.75 5.40
N THR A 462 0.58 12.41 6.02
CA THR A 462 1.18 11.08 5.93
C THR A 462 0.27 10.03 6.54
N LEU A 463 -0.42 10.31 7.66
CA LEU A 463 -1.41 9.39 8.23
C LEU A 463 -2.60 9.18 7.29
N ALA A 464 -3.17 10.26 6.74
CA ALA A 464 -4.28 10.17 5.79
C ALA A 464 -3.87 9.39 4.53
N PHE A 465 -2.67 9.65 4.02
CA PHE A 465 -2.06 8.95 2.90
C PHE A 465 -1.84 7.46 3.20
N LEU A 466 -1.34 7.12 4.39
CA LEU A 466 -1.10 5.74 4.80
C LEU A 466 -2.41 4.94 4.90
N MET A 467 -3.49 5.56 5.38
CA MET A 467 -4.83 4.95 5.40
C MET A 467 -5.35 4.67 3.99
N MET A 468 -5.09 5.58 3.05
CA MET A 468 -5.41 5.40 1.63
C MET A 468 -4.62 4.28 0.97
N LEU A 469 -3.29 4.19 1.20
CA LEU A 469 -2.53 3.02 0.74
C LEU A 469 -2.99 1.74 1.44
N GLY A 470 -3.35 1.84 2.73
CA GLY A 470 -3.95 0.78 3.51
C GLY A 470 -5.24 0.24 2.88
N PHE A 471 -6.02 1.08 2.21
CA PHE A 471 -7.20 0.64 1.45
C PHE A 471 -6.83 -0.30 0.31
N SER A 472 -5.80 -0.01 -0.50
CA SER A 472 -5.40 -0.89 -1.60
C SER A 472 -4.96 -2.28 -1.11
N TYR A 473 -4.21 -2.32 0.00
CA TYR A 473 -3.83 -3.59 0.65
C TYR A 473 -5.02 -4.31 1.28
N SER A 474 -5.89 -3.60 1.99
CA SER A 474 -7.14 -4.12 2.56
C SER A 474 -8.04 -4.74 1.48
N PHE A 475 -8.15 -4.05 0.34
CA PHE A 475 -8.89 -4.50 -0.82
C PHE A 475 -8.25 -5.76 -1.41
N PHE A 476 -6.94 -5.76 -1.65
CA PHE A 476 -6.24 -6.92 -2.19
C PHE A 476 -6.50 -8.18 -1.36
N TRP A 477 -6.33 -8.11 -0.04
CA TRP A 477 -6.56 -9.25 0.85
C TRP A 477 -8.04 -9.64 0.94
N SER A 478 -8.96 -8.67 0.97
CA SER A 478 -10.41 -8.94 0.96
C SER A 478 -10.89 -9.56 -0.36
N SER A 479 -10.29 -9.16 -1.49
CA SER A 479 -10.53 -9.78 -2.79
C SER A 479 -9.92 -11.17 -2.85
N ALA A 480 -8.70 -11.39 -2.32
CA ALA A 480 -8.13 -12.72 -2.21
C ALA A 480 -9.05 -13.66 -1.42
N THR A 481 -9.65 -13.20 -0.31
CA THR A 481 -10.61 -14.01 0.47
C THR A 481 -11.86 -14.34 -0.33
N MET A 482 -12.42 -13.37 -1.06
CA MET A 482 -13.57 -13.63 -1.94
C MET A 482 -13.20 -14.61 -3.07
N ILE A 483 -12.04 -14.45 -3.67
CA ILE A 483 -11.55 -15.33 -4.73
C ILE A 483 -11.39 -16.75 -4.18
N TYR A 484 -10.81 -16.92 -2.99
CA TYR A 484 -10.74 -18.22 -2.33
C TYR A 484 -12.12 -18.87 -2.17
N PHE A 485 -13.12 -18.13 -1.68
CA PHE A 485 -14.49 -18.64 -1.59
C PHE A 485 -15.06 -19.07 -2.94
N LEU A 486 -14.81 -18.29 -4.00
CA LEU A 486 -15.23 -18.64 -5.36
C LEU A 486 -14.50 -19.87 -5.91
N MET A 487 -13.22 -20.04 -5.56
CA MET A 487 -12.42 -21.19 -5.98
C MET A 487 -12.86 -22.47 -5.25
N ARG A 488 -13.03 -22.45 -3.92
CA ARG A 488 -13.54 -23.63 -3.19
C ARG A 488 -14.96 -24.00 -3.59
N LYS A 489 -15.82 -23.02 -3.90
CA LYS A 489 -17.16 -23.29 -4.44
C LYS A 489 -17.10 -23.98 -5.81
N LYS A 490 -16.12 -23.61 -6.64
CA LYS A 490 -15.98 -24.16 -7.99
C LYS A 490 -15.32 -25.54 -8.01
N VAL A 491 -14.36 -25.76 -7.12
CA VAL A 491 -13.51 -26.97 -7.11
C VAL A 491 -14.03 -28.01 -6.11
N ASP A 492 -14.42 -27.57 -4.91
CA ASP A 492 -14.83 -28.46 -3.80
C ASP A 492 -16.35 -28.41 -3.53
N GLU A 493 -17.12 -27.65 -4.31
CA GLU A 493 -18.57 -27.43 -4.14
C GLU A 493 -18.98 -26.86 -2.77
N ALA A 494 -18.03 -26.31 -2.02
CA ALA A 494 -18.26 -25.77 -0.69
C ALA A 494 -19.02 -24.43 -0.70
N GLU A 495 -19.85 -24.20 0.32
CA GLU A 495 -20.64 -22.98 0.44
C GLU A 495 -19.82 -21.78 0.94
N LEU A 496 -20.26 -20.56 0.60
CA LEU A 496 -19.50 -19.32 0.86
C LEU A 496 -19.58 -18.88 2.34
N ASP A 497 -20.59 -19.37 3.07
CA ASP A 497 -20.84 -19.08 4.48
C ASP A 497 -20.17 -20.09 5.42
N GLU A 498 -19.56 -21.15 4.88
CA GLU A 498 -18.80 -22.13 5.65
C GLU A 498 -17.41 -21.58 6.01
N VAL A 499 -17.33 -20.96 7.18
CA VAL A 499 -16.10 -20.43 7.79
C VAL A 499 -15.98 -20.99 9.20
N PHE A 500 -14.77 -21.36 9.58
CA PHE A 500 -14.46 -21.78 10.94
C PHE A 500 -14.78 -20.68 11.95
N GLU A 501 -15.61 -21.01 12.93
CA GLU A 501 -15.95 -20.16 14.06
C GLU A 501 -15.10 -20.60 15.26
N ASP A 502 -14.51 -19.63 15.95
CA ASP A 502 -13.77 -19.94 17.18
C ASP A 502 -14.79 -20.26 18.28
N ASP A 503 -14.78 -21.48 18.80
CA ASP A 503 -15.50 -21.87 20.02
C ASP A 503 -14.88 -21.17 21.25
N GLU A 504 -15.02 -19.85 21.36
CA GLU A 504 -14.83 -19.22 22.67
C GLU A 504 -16.05 -19.52 23.54
N PRO A 505 -15.85 -19.94 24.81
CA PRO A 505 -16.95 -20.24 25.70
C PRO A 505 -17.86 -19.02 25.77
N GLU A 506 -19.17 -19.24 25.54
CA GLU A 506 -20.20 -18.22 25.73
C GLU A 506 -19.85 -17.42 26.98
N ALA A 507 -19.76 -16.08 26.84
CA ALA A 507 -19.70 -15.21 27.99
C ALA A 507 -20.74 -15.71 29.01
N PRO A 508 -20.39 -15.92 30.30
CA PRO A 508 -21.28 -16.57 31.24
C PRO A 508 -22.64 -15.91 31.11
N LEU A 509 -23.64 -16.70 30.70
CA LEU A 509 -25.01 -16.24 30.55
C LEU A 509 -25.30 -15.35 31.75
N ALA A 510 -25.68 -14.09 31.48
CA ALA A 510 -26.14 -13.21 32.53
C ALA A 510 -27.12 -14.01 33.40
N PRO A 511 -26.97 -14.01 34.74
CA PRO A 511 -27.78 -14.87 35.60
C PRO A 511 -29.24 -14.72 35.19
N PRO A 512 -29.98 -15.83 35.09
CA PRO A 512 -31.33 -15.83 34.54
C PRO A 512 -32.10 -14.71 35.21
N LYS A 513 -32.70 -13.84 34.39
CA LYS A 513 -33.56 -12.75 34.87
C LYS A 513 -34.57 -13.42 35.81
N LEU A 514 -34.43 -13.17 37.10
CA LEU A 514 -35.32 -13.75 38.12
C LEU A 514 -36.74 -13.51 37.65
N ALA A 515 -37.49 -14.61 37.50
CA ALA A 515 -38.91 -14.54 37.21
C ALA A 515 -39.55 -13.55 38.19
N PRO A 516 -40.46 -12.67 37.73
CA PRO A 516 -41.18 -11.80 38.65
C PRO A 516 -41.82 -12.66 39.74
N THR A 517 -41.53 -12.29 40.98
CA THR A 517 -42.04 -12.93 42.19
C THR A 517 -43.56 -13.08 42.07
N PRO A 518 -44.15 -14.25 42.38
CA PRO A 518 -45.60 -14.37 42.39
C PRO A 518 -46.17 -13.39 43.41
N THR A 519 -47.01 -12.47 42.95
CA THR A 519 -47.87 -11.66 43.81
C THR A 519 -48.68 -12.58 44.72
N PRO A 520 -48.79 -12.32 46.04
CA PRO A 520 -49.64 -13.12 46.90
C PRO A 520 -51.10 -12.98 46.46
N ALA A 521 -51.80 -14.11 46.40
CA ALA A 521 -53.21 -14.19 46.05
C ALA A 521 -54.07 -13.33 47.01
N PRO A 522 -55.10 -12.63 46.50
CA PRO A 522 -56.07 -11.96 47.36
C PRO A 522 -57.01 -13.00 48.00
N ALA A 523 -57.18 -12.90 49.31
CA ALA A 523 -58.24 -13.59 50.04
C ALA A 523 -59.58 -12.83 49.89
N ASP A 524 -60.62 -13.60 49.60
CA ASP A 524 -62.07 -13.39 49.68
C ASP A 524 -62.65 -11.97 49.86
N ALA A 525 -63.52 -11.58 48.91
CA ALA A 525 -64.78 -10.89 49.22
C ALA A 525 -65.78 -10.97 48.04
N THR A 526 -66.81 -11.82 48.23
CA THR A 526 -68.24 -11.63 47.92
C THR A 526 -68.70 -11.00 46.59
N VAL A 527 -69.48 -11.79 45.85
CA VAL A 527 -70.39 -11.40 44.75
C VAL A 527 -71.56 -10.55 45.29
N PRO A 528 -72.02 -9.53 44.54
CA PRO A 528 -73.42 -9.54 44.12
C PRO A 528 -73.66 -9.17 42.64
N LEU A 529 -74.73 -9.78 42.13
CA LEU A 529 -75.40 -9.58 40.84
C LEU A 529 -75.75 -8.11 40.55
N GLY A 530 -75.74 -7.72 39.27
CA GLY A 530 -76.78 -6.85 38.72
C GLY A 530 -76.38 -5.83 37.64
N SER A 531 -77.08 -5.92 36.51
CA SER A 531 -77.42 -4.88 35.52
C SER A 531 -76.36 -4.37 34.52
N SER A 532 -76.58 -4.77 33.25
CA SER A 532 -76.74 -3.94 32.05
C SER A 532 -76.21 -2.49 32.09
N LEU A 533 -75.36 -2.12 31.12
CA LEU A 533 -75.67 -1.14 30.06
C LEU A 533 -74.42 -0.73 29.25
N LEU A 534 -74.63 -0.60 27.95
CA LEU A 534 -74.03 0.36 27.02
C LEU A 534 -72.58 0.21 26.51
N ASN A 535 -72.55 -0.18 25.24
CA ASN A 535 -71.59 0.12 24.19
C ASN A 535 -71.08 1.59 24.20
N LYS A 536 -69.75 1.81 24.20
CA LYS A 536 -69.08 2.98 23.59
C LYS A 536 -67.57 2.74 23.40
N PRO A 537 -66.92 3.27 22.33
CA PRO A 537 -65.53 2.98 22.00
C PRO A 537 -64.55 3.79 22.85
N ALA A 538 -63.44 3.16 23.26
CA ALA A 538 -62.37 3.81 24.00
C ALA A 538 -61.47 4.64 23.07
N VAL A 539 -61.30 5.90 23.46
CA VAL A 539 -60.50 6.97 22.88
C VAL A 539 -59.00 6.70 23.12
N SER A 540 -58.18 6.95 22.10
CA SER A 540 -56.71 6.90 22.21
C SER A 540 -56.18 8.01 23.14
N PRO A 541 -55.14 7.77 23.96
CA PRO A 541 -54.56 8.79 24.83
C PRO A 541 -53.85 9.90 24.02
N PRO A 542 -53.73 11.12 24.56
CA PRO A 542 -53.20 12.27 23.80
C PRO A 542 -51.70 12.14 23.54
N VAL A 543 -51.32 12.49 22.31
CA VAL A 543 -49.92 12.69 21.90
C VAL A 543 -49.40 13.95 22.60
N VAL A 544 -48.36 13.79 23.41
CA VAL A 544 -47.58 14.91 23.97
C VAL A 544 -46.73 15.48 22.84
N VAL A 545 -47.09 16.67 22.36
CA VAL A 545 -46.31 17.45 21.38
C VAL A 545 -45.27 18.28 22.15
N PRO A 546 -43.96 18.22 21.82
CA PRO A 546 -42.98 19.11 22.42
C PRO A 546 -43.20 20.57 21.96
N PRO A 547 -42.84 21.58 22.77
CA PRO A 547 -43.14 22.98 22.46
C PRO A 547 -42.33 23.48 21.25
N VAL A 548 -43.02 24.24 20.41
CA VAL A 548 -42.48 24.96 19.25
C VAL A 548 -41.55 26.07 19.74
N VAL A 549 -40.28 26.03 19.31
CA VAL A 549 -39.35 27.16 19.47
C VAL A 549 -39.71 28.20 18.42
N VAL A 550 -40.22 29.35 18.86
CA VAL A 550 -40.50 30.50 17.98
C VAL A 550 -39.19 31.26 17.74
N SER A 551 -38.74 31.27 16.49
CA SER A 551 -37.61 32.09 16.05
C SER A 551 -37.95 33.59 16.17
N PRO A 552 -37.03 34.47 16.63
CA PRO A 552 -37.25 35.91 16.64
C PRO A 552 -37.29 36.49 15.21
N PRO A 553 -37.97 37.63 14.98
CA PRO A 553 -38.15 38.21 13.66
C PRO A 553 -36.83 38.75 13.07
N PRO A 554 -36.74 38.87 11.73
CA PRO A 554 -35.52 39.31 11.06
C PRO A 554 -35.23 40.78 11.36
N VAL A 555 -33.98 41.05 11.74
CA VAL A 555 -33.43 42.41 11.87
C VAL A 555 -33.30 43.02 10.47
N VAL A 556 -34.01 44.14 10.26
CA VAL A 556 -33.84 44.99 9.07
C VAL A 556 -32.45 45.62 9.13
N VAL A 557 -31.55 45.17 8.26
CA VAL A 557 -30.24 45.81 8.06
C VAL A 557 -30.49 47.14 7.33
N GLN A 558 -30.37 48.25 8.03
CA GLN A 558 -30.33 49.57 7.40
C GLN A 558 -29.07 49.69 6.55
N SER A 559 -29.23 50.16 5.31
CA SER A 559 -28.13 50.51 4.40
C SER A 559 -27.22 51.57 5.01
N PRO A 560 -25.89 51.51 4.80
CA PRO A 560 -24.98 52.51 5.35
C PRO A 560 -25.20 53.88 4.69
N PRO A 561 -25.04 55.00 5.44
CA PRO A 561 -25.24 56.33 4.90
C PRO A 561 -24.13 56.70 3.89
N PRO A 562 -24.42 57.54 2.87
CA PRO A 562 -23.42 57.98 1.91
C PRO A 562 -22.36 58.88 2.60
N PRO A 563 -21.11 58.90 2.08
CA PRO A 563 -20.01 59.61 2.72
C PRO A 563 -20.25 61.12 2.75
N ARG A 564 -20.10 61.72 3.94
CA ARG A 564 -20.11 63.18 4.15
C ARG A 564 -18.97 63.82 3.37
N ARG A 565 -19.30 64.65 2.37
CA ARG A 565 -18.40 65.69 1.85
C ARG A 565 -18.02 66.63 3.00
N ARG A 566 -16.78 66.58 3.47
CA ARG A 566 -16.17 67.69 4.21
C ARG A 566 -15.53 68.64 3.22
N SER A 567 -16.18 69.78 3.05
CA SER A 567 -15.56 71.00 2.56
C SER A 567 -14.58 71.50 3.62
N HIS A 568 -13.31 71.70 3.25
CA HIS A 568 -12.52 72.75 3.87
C HIS A 568 -11.71 73.50 2.82
N SER A 569 -11.90 74.81 2.87
CA SER A 569 -11.38 75.83 2.01
C SER A 569 -9.86 75.95 2.11
N THR A 570 -9.23 75.91 0.95
CA THR A 570 -8.17 76.83 0.51
C THR A 570 -7.56 77.76 1.57
N ARG A 571 -6.28 77.52 1.91
CA ARG A 571 -5.35 78.60 2.22
C ARG A 571 -4.03 78.39 1.50
N ARG A 572 -3.64 79.43 0.75
CA ARG A 572 -2.49 79.60 -0.13
C ARG A 572 -1.13 79.27 0.52
N PRO A 573 -0.10 78.97 -0.29
CA PRO A 573 1.28 78.86 0.16
C PRO A 573 1.83 80.24 0.55
N ARG A 574 2.53 80.30 1.70
CA ARG A 574 3.22 81.52 2.14
C ARG A 574 4.62 81.54 1.53
N ALA A 575 4.85 82.52 0.67
CA ALA A 575 6.13 82.83 0.05
C ALA A 575 7.21 83.16 1.10
N ALA A 576 8.44 82.75 0.78
CA ALA A 576 9.66 83.24 1.40
C ALA A 576 9.78 84.77 1.25
N ARG A 577 10.36 85.44 2.27
CA ARG A 577 10.86 86.81 2.15
C ARG A 577 12.35 86.84 2.52
N PRO A 578 13.18 87.60 1.76
CA PRO A 578 14.60 87.81 2.01
C PRO A 578 14.90 89.16 2.73
N GLY A 579 16.16 89.31 3.18
CA GLY A 579 16.76 90.53 3.77
C GLY A 579 17.20 90.31 5.23
N THR A 580 18.40 90.63 5.70
CA THR A 580 19.43 91.60 5.30
C THR A 580 20.77 91.19 5.91
N GLY A 581 21.85 91.53 5.22
CA GLY A 581 23.22 91.16 5.55
C GLY A 581 23.88 91.91 6.72
N ARG A 582 24.96 91.29 7.19
CA ARG A 582 26.23 91.89 7.60
C ARG A 582 27.34 90.87 7.36
#